data_AF-A0A7X9GG29-F1
#
_entry.id   AF-A0A7X9GG29-F1
#
_cell.length_a   1.000
_cell.length_b   1.000
_cell.length_c   1.000
_cell.angle_alpha   90.00
_cell.angle_beta   90.00
_cell.angle_gamma   90.00
#
_symmetry.space_group_name_H-M   'P 1'
#
loop_
_entity.id
_entity.type
_entity.pdbx_description
1 polymer ?
#
loop_
_entity_poly.entity_id
_entity_poly.type
_entity_poly.pdbx_seq_one_letter_code
_entity_poly.pdbx_strand_id
1 'polypeptide(L)' 'MSGEYSATRRTPRRHKRVVRQGNELFDADGVKLEPGDMRTEQQRQADDDRRILGELPPHWAVFESRQ' A
#
# COMPACT_ATOMS: atom_id res chain seq x y z
N MET A 1 58.34 9.02 5.77
CA MET A 1 58.11 9.07 4.32
C MET A 1 56.60 9.15 4.10
N SER A 2 56.02 10.36 4.21
CA SER A 2 54.62 10.60 3.87
C SER A 2 54.47 10.53 2.35
N GLY A 3 53.77 9.50 1.85
CA GLY A 3 53.56 9.32 0.42
C GLY A 3 52.88 10.54 -0.20
N GLU A 4 53.41 11.01 -1.33
CA GLU A 4 52.92 12.17 -2.06
C GLU A 4 51.44 12.02 -2.47
N TYR A 5 50.70 13.12 -2.35
CA TYR A 5 49.30 13.19 -2.71
C TYR A 5 49.12 13.02 -4.23
N SER A 6 48.31 12.05 -4.65
CA SER A 6 48.03 11.76 -6.06
C SER A 6 46.55 11.97 -6.36
N ALA A 7 46.25 13.04 -7.10
CA ALA A 7 44.88 13.42 -7.50
C ALA A 7 44.23 12.43 -8.50
N THR A 8 45.02 11.56 -9.12
CA THR A 8 44.57 10.52 -10.04
C THR A 8 44.24 9.19 -9.36
N ARG A 9 44.45 9.07 -8.05
CA ARG A 9 44.15 7.87 -7.27
C ARG A 9 42.63 7.68 -7.13
N ARG A 10 41.99 7.10 -8.14
CA ARG A 10 40.58 6.72 -8.09
C ARG A 10 40.44 5.36 -7.42
N THR A 11 39.95 5.34 -6.19
CA THR A 11 39.38 4.12 -5.61
C THR A 11 37.97 3.93 -6.20
N PRO A 12 37.67 2.80 -6.86
CA PRO A 12 36.33 2.54 -7.34
C PRO A 12 35.35 2.57 -6.16
N ARG A 13 34.35 3.46 -6.22
CA ARG A 13 33.32 3.56 -5.19
C ARG A 13 32.48 2.28 -5.22
N ARG A 14 32.68 1.39 -4.26
CA ARG A 14 31.84 0.21 -4.09
C ARG A 14 30.60 0.60 -3.27
N HIS A 15 29.41 0.35 -3.81
CA HIS A 15 28.18 0.51 -3.05
C HIS A 15 28.15 -0.52 -1.91
N LYS A 16 28.08 -0.05 -0.67
CA LYS A 16 27.96 -0.92 0.50
C LYS A 16 26.53 -0.82 1.02
N ARG A 17 25.78 -1.92 0.98
CA ARG A 17 24.47 -1.99 1.62
C ARG A 17 24.67 -1.96 3.13
N VAL A 18 24.21 -0.90 3.77
CA VAL A 18 24.13 -0.83 5.23
C VAL A 18 22.83 -1.51 5.62
N VAL A 19 22.92 -2.72 6.18
CA VAL A 19 21.76 -3.43 6.75
C VAL A 19 21.78 -3.15 8.25
N ARG A 20 20.71 -2.53 8.77
CA ARG A 20 20.45 -2.49 10.21
C ARG A 20 19.52 -3.64 10.53
N GLN A 21 19.91 -4.47 11.49
CA GLN A 21 19.02 -5.50 12.02
C GLN A 21 18.00 -4.81 12.91
N GLY A 22 16.71 -5.05 12.64
CA GLY A 22 15.64 -4.69 13.57
C GLY A 22 15.71 -5.56 14.82
N ASN A 23 15.23 -5.05 15.95
CA ASN A 23 15.04 -5.81 17.20
C ASN A 23 13.55 -5.88 17.58
N GLU A 24 12.66 -5.68 16.59
CA GLU A 24 11.21 -5.65 16.80
C GLU A 24 10.70 -7.08 16.92
N LEU A 25 10.07 -7.39 18.05
CA LEU A 25 9.34 -8.62 18.29
C LEU A 25 7.88 -8.33 17.97
N PHE A 26 7.41 -8.80 16.81
CA PHE A 26 6.00 -8.77 16.49
C PHE A 26 5.34 -9.89 17.30
N ASP A 27 4.69 -9.54 18.42
CA ASP A 27 3.81 -10.47 19.11
C ASP A 27 2.69 -10.90 18.15
N ALA A 28 2.32 -12.18 18.19
CA ALA A 28 1.30 -12.74 17.30
C ALA A 28 -0.07 -12.03 17.41
N ASP A 29 -0.29 -11.29 18.50
CA ASP A 29 -1.52 -10.57 18.81
C ASP A 29 -1.43 -9.05 18.54
N GLY A 30 -0.35 -8.58 17.91
CA GLY A 30 -0.12 -7.15 17.63
C GLY A 30 -1.00 -6.54 16.53
N VAL A 31 -1.76 -7.36 15.82
CA VAL A 31 -2.73 -6.93 14.80
C VAL A 31 -4.12 -7.08 15.38
N LYS A 32 -4.71 -5.95 15.80
CA LYS A 32 -6.14 -5.90 16.10
C LYS A 32 -6.89 -6.19 14.80
N LEU A 33 -7.61 -7.31 14.76
CA LEU A 33 -8.52 -7.60 13.65
C LEU A 33 -9.62 -6.53 13.68
N GLU A 34 -9.62 -5.67 12.67
CA GLU A 34 -10.70 -4.71 12.53
C GLU A 34 -11.94 -5.45 12.01
N PRO A 35 -13.17 -5.01 12.34
CA PRO A 35 -14.39 -5.63 11.82
C PRO A 35 -14.43 -5.72 10.29
N GLY A 36 -13.69 -4.85 9.60
CA GLY A 36 -13.51 -4.88 8.15
C GLY A 36 -12.69 -6.07 7.65
N ASP A 37 -11.72 -6.57 8.43
CA ASP A 37 -10.84 -7.69 8.03
C ASP A 37 -11.57 -9.02 7.99
N MET A 38 -12.65 -9.13 8.77
CA MET A 38 -13.54 -10.29 8.80
C MET A 38 -14.67 -10.22 7.75
N ARG A 39 -14.82 -9.08 7.04
CA ARG A 39 -15.84 -8.96 5.98
C ARG A 39 -15.37 -9.68 4.73
N THR A 40 -16.19 -10.62 4.27
CA THR A 40 -15.99 -11.28 2.97
C THR A 40 -16.17 -10.28 1.83
N GLU A 41 -15.51 -10.54 0.69
CA GLU A 41 -15.63 -9.71 -0.51
C GLU A 41 -17.08 -9.58 -0.99
N GLN A 42 -17.86 -10.67 -0.88
CA GLN A 42 -19.27 -10.68 -1.25
C GLN A 42 -20.13 -9.72 -0.42
N GLN A 43 -19.85 -9.62 0.89
CA GLN A 43 -20.58 -8.71 1.77
C GLN A 43 -20.24 -7.26 1.45
N ARG A 44 -18.96 -6.97 1.15
CA ARG A 44 -18.53 -5.64 0.70
C ARG A 44 -19.22 -5.26 -0.61
N GLN A 45 -19.25 -6.17 -1.59
CA GLN A 45 -19.92 -5.93 -2.86
C GLN A 45 -21.42 -5.63 -2.68
N ALA A 46 -22.12 -6.39 -1.83
CA ALA A 46 -23.54 -6.16 -1.59
C ALA A 46 -23.84 -4.81 -0.89
N ASP A 47 -22.97 -4.40 0.04
CA ASP A 47 -23.06 -3.09 0.70
C ASP A 47 -22.76 -1.96 -0.30
N ASP A 48 -21.76 -2.14 -1.16
CA ASP A 48 -21.41 -1.20 -2.22
C ASP A 48 -22.52 -1.10 -3.28
N ASP A 49 -23.13 -2.22 -3.69
CA ASP A 49 -24.26 -2.24 -4.63
C ASP A 49 -25.46 -1.47 -4.06
N ARG A 50 -25.78 -1.67 -2.78
CA ARG A 50 -26.84 -0.90 -2.11
C ARG A 50 -26.53 0.59 -2.08
N ARG A 51 -25.28 0.97 -1.82
CA ARG A 51 -24.85 2.37 -1.80
C ARG A 51 -24.90 3.00 -3.20
N ILE A 52 -24.37 2.30 -4.20
CA ILE A 52 -24.38 2.73 -5.61
C ILE A 52 -25.82 2.97 -6.08
N LEU A 53 -26.77 2.10 -5.71
CA LEU A 53 -28.17 2.26 -6.09
C LEU A 53 -28.92 3.31 -5.27
N GLY A 54 -28.51 3.59 -4.03
CA GLY A 54 -29.18 4.54 -3.14
C GLY A 54 -28.73 6.00 -3.28
N GLU A 55 -27.47 6.22 -3.69
CA GLU A 55 -26.86 7.56 -3.77
C GLU A 55 -26.72 8.05 -5.21
N LEU A 56 -27.40 7.43 -6.17
CA LEU A 56 -27.28 7.73 -7.60
C LEU A 56 -28.02 9.04 -7.95
N PRO A 57 -27.32 10.12 -8.38
CA PRO A 57 -27.94 11.32 -8.90
C PRO A 57 -29.10 11.14 -9.87
N PRO A 58 -30.06 12.08 -9.87
CA PRO A 58 -31.31 11.96 -10.63
C PRO A 58 -31.11 11.78 -12.15
N HIS A 59 -29.96 12.17 -12.69
CA HIS A 59 -29.63 12.03 -14.11
C HIS A 59 -29.02 10.65 -14.49
N TRP A 60 -28.86 9.74 -13.52
CA TRP A 60 -28.28 8.40 -13.72
C TRP A 60 -29.33 7.27 -13.76
N ALA A 61 -30.62 7.57 -13.47
CA ALA A 61 -31.69 6.57 -13.39
C ALA A 61 -32.74 6.64 -14.52
N VAL A 62 -32.55 7.48 -15.55
CA VAL A 62 -33.56 7.65 -16.62
C VAL A 62 -33.24 6.74 -17.80
N PHE A 63 -33.80 5.53 -17.80
CA PHE A 63 -33.87 4.70 -19.00
C PHE A 63 -35.23 4.94 -19.67
N GLU A 64 -35.23 5.58 -20.84
CA GLU A 64 -36.42 5.65 -21.70
C GLU A 64 -36.68 4.25 -22.27
N SER A 65 -37.77 3.62 -21.84
CA SER A 65 -38.29 2.44 -22.53
C SER A 65 -38.90 2.87 -23.87
N ARG A 66 -38.24 2.52 -24.97
CA ARG A 66 -38.84 2.61 -26.31
C ARG A 66 -40.08 1.72 -26.35
N GLN A 67 -41.25 2.34 -26.51
CA GLN A 67 -42.45 1.69 -27.05
C GLN A 67 -42.31 1.52 -28.57
#